data_AF-A0A4U0VBA5-F1
#
_entry.id   AF-A0A4U0VBA5-F1
#
_cell.length_a   1.000
_cell.length_b   1.000
_cell.length_c   1.000
_cell.angle_alpha   90.00
_cell.angle_beta   90.00
_cell.angle_gamma   90.00
#
_symmetry.space_group_name_H-M   'P 1'
#
loop_
_entity.id
_entity.type
_entity.pdbx_description
1 polymer ?
#
loop_
_entity_poly.entity_id
_entity_poly.type
_entity_poly.pdbx_seq_one_letter_code
_entity_poly.pdbx_strand_id
1 'polypeptide(L)'
;MKAPPTRKKRKIPRSATPAMWKMASGLLWVLAFLQFGSYFNQDVVLGERYKEMGLLWRIFHLHMLSFVTRMKYYGAWSLTDGACTLSGIGYKGLDPKTGKPNWDRLINIRPMGVEFAQNSHAYLGNWNMNTNHWLRNYMYLRVTPKGKKPGFRASMATFVTSAFWHGFYPGYYLTFVLASFIQNVAKNSRRLLRPFFLTPNGKPLPRKRYYDLATWLITQLTFSFCTAPFILPSIHDSLLVWSRVYFYCPVGVALCSLFLASPGKAWLTKKAKAHAGAKPQLGRSDSTESLRGTTLGVPSEPGREFDEMVDEIMVEVKKRRGSRAGPEGVELRRRVEATLQEKTGGVGKEL
;
A
#
# COMPACT_ATOMS: atom_id res chain seq x y z
N MET A 1 -0.24 -9.95 33.48
CA MET A 1 -1.10 -10.76 34.38
C MET A 1 -1.08 -12.21 33.91
N LYS A 2 -0.81 -13.17 34.81
CA LYS A 2 -0.91 -14.62 34.53
C LYS A 2 -2.34 -14.97 34.12
N ALA A 3 -2.50 -15.78 33.08
CA ALA A 3 -3.82 -16.29 32.69
C ALA A 3 -4.46 -17.07 33.86
N PRO A 4 -5.78 -16.91 34.10
CA PRO A 4 -6.41 -17.56 35.25
C PRO A 4 -6.35 -19.09 35.15
N PRO A 5 -6.06 -19.79 36.27
CA PRO A 5 -5.63 -21.19 36.27
C PRO A 5 -6.74 -22.22 36.03
N THR A 6 -8.03 -21.83 35.96
CA THR A 6 -9.14 -22.78 35.74
C THR A 6 -10.21 -22.24 34.78
N ARG A 7 -10.84 -23.14 34.01
CA ARG A 7 -11.94 -22.86 33.07
C ARG A 7 -13.11 -22.12 33.72
N LYS A 8 -13.38 -22.37 35.01
CA LYS A 8 -14.43 -21.72 35.81
C LYS A 8 -14.11 -20.27 36.25
N LYS A 9 -12.84 -19.83 36.16
CA LYS A 9 -12.41 -18.45 36.50
C LYS A 9 -12.27 -17.53 35.28
N ARG A 10 -12.37 -18.05 34.04
CA ARG A 10 -12.53 -17.22 32.84
C ARG A 10 -13.96 -16.67 32.78
N LYS A 11 -14.23 -15.61 33.55
CA LYS A 11 -15.44 -14.81 33.34
C LYS A 11 -15.19 -13.95 32.09
N ILE A 12 -15.56 -14.48 30.92
CA ILE A 12 -15.75 -13.64 29.74
C ILE A 12 -16.85 -12.63 30.13
N PRO A 13 -16.56 -11.32 30.07
CA PRO A 13 -17.54 -10.31 30.47
C PRO A 13 -18.75 -10.34 29.53
N ARG A 14 -19.88 -9.75 29.96
CA ARG A 14 -21.10 -9.72 29.15
C ARG A 14 -20.81 -9.17 27.75
N SER A 15 -21.00 -10.02 26.74
CA SER A 15 -20.66 -9.75 25.34
C SER A 15 -21.82 -9.24 24.50
N ALA A 16 -23.06 -9.37 24.98
CA ALA A 16 -24.26 -9.04 24.23
C ALA A 16 -24.27 -7.57 23.76
N THR A 17 -24.10 -6.61 24.68
CA THR A 17 -24.08 -5.18 24.33
C THR A 17 -23.02 -4.81 23.28
N PRO A 18 -21.72 -5.15 23.44
CA PRO A 18 -20.73 -4.84 22.41
C PRO A 18 -20.98 -5.59 21.10
N ALA A 19 -21.51 -6.82 21.14
CA ALA A 19 -21.91 -7.54 19.94
C ALA A 19 -23.05 -6.84 19.19
N MET A 20 -24.07 -6.36 19.89
CA MET A 20 -25.20 -5.63 19.31
C MET A 20 -24.76 -4.30 18.68
N TRP A 21 -23.81 -3.59 19.29
CA TRP A 21 -23.23 -2.39 18.67
C TRP A 21 -22.46 -2.68 17.37
N LYS A 22 -21.67 -3.77 17.34
CA LYS A 22 -20.99 -4.22 16.13
C LYS A 22 -21.99 -4.66 15.05
N MET A 23 -23.06 -5.35 15.46
CA MET A 23 -24.15 -5.74 14.56
C MET A 23 -24.85 -4.52 13.96
N ALA A 24 -25.29 -3.57 14.80
CA ALA A 24 -25.93 -2.34 14.35
C ALA A 24 -25.02 -1.55 13.40
N SER A 25 -23.73 -1.41 13.74
CA SER A 25 -22.75 -0.77 12.86
C SER A 25 -22.62 -1.49 11.51
N GLY A 26 -22.60 -2.83 11.54
CA GLY A 26 -22.56 -3.64 10.33
C GLY A 26 -23.79 -3.48 9.44
N LEU A 27 -24.99 -3.49 10.05
CA LEU A 27 -26.25 -3.26 9.33
C LEU A 27 -26.30 -1.86 8.71
N LEU A 28 -25.85 -0.82 9.42
CA LEU A 28 -25.75 0.53 8.88
C LEU A 28 -24.84 0.60 7.65
N TRP A 29 -23.70 -0.09 7.66
CA TRP A 29 -22.82 -0.18 6.49
C TRP A 29 -23.44 -0.94 5.32
N VAL A 30 -24.18 -2.02 5.57
CA VAL A 30 -24.92 -2.76 4.53
C VAL A 30 -26.01 -1.87 3.93
N LEU A 31 -26.78 -1.16 4.75
CA LEU A 31 -27.82 -0.23 4.28
C LEU A 31 -27.21 0.89 3.44
N ALA A 32 -26.08 1.48 3.89
CA ALA A 32 -25.36 2.47 3.10
C ALA A 32 -24.89 1.90 1.75
N PHE A 33 -24.33 0.68 1.73
CA PHE A 33 -23.95 0.00 0.49
C PHE A 33 -25.13 -0.16 -0.47
N LEU A 34 -26.29 -0.62 0.02
CA LEU A 34 -27.49 -0.78 -0.80
C LEU A 34 -28.01 0.55 -1.35
N GLN A 35 -27.98 1.62 -0.53
CA GLN A 35 -28.44 2.94 -0.93
C GLN A 35 -27.54 3.61 -1.97
N PHE A 36 -26.22 3.46 -1.84
CA PHE A 36 -25.25 4.13 -2.71
C PHE A 36 -24.78 3.26 -3.89
N GLY A 37 -24.99 1.95 -3.84
CA GLY A 37 -24.55 0.98 -4.84
C GLY A 37 -25.18 1.18 -6.23
N SER A 38 -26.41 1.69 -6.30
CA SER A 38 -27.06 2.02 -7.58
C SER A 38 -26.45 3.24 -8.27
N TYR A 39 -25.83 4.15 -7.52
CA TYR A 39 -25.25 5.39 -8.04
C TYR A 39 -23.76 5.26 -8.36
N PHE A 40 -23.02 4.47 -7.58
CA PHE A 40 -21.57 4.32 -7.70
C PHE A 40 -21.18 2.86 -7.91
N ASN A 41 -21.42 2.37 -9.12
CA ASN A 41 -21.12 1.00 -9.55
C ASN A 41 -20.14 0.97 -10.74
N GLN A 42 -19.83 -0.26 -11.16
CA GLN A 42 -18.89 -0.54 -12.25
C GLN A 42 -19.38 0.00 -13.59
N ASP A 43 -20.68 -0.11 -13.86
CA ASP A 43 -21.28 0.34 -15.12
C ASP A 43 -21.12 1.84 -15.32
N VAL A 44 -21.21 2.63 -14.24
CA VAL A 44 -20.99 4.08 -14.30
C VAL A 44 -19.56 4.40 -14.76
N VAL A 45 -18.53 3.80 -14.16
CA VAL A 45 -17.13 4.12 -14.52
C VAL A 45 -16.70 3.53 -15.85
N LEU A 46 -17.43 2.52 -16.36
CA LEU A 46 -17.24 1.90 -17.68
C LEU A 46 -18.10 2.55 -18.78
N GLY A 47 -19.16 3.26 -18.43
CA GLY A 47 -20.06 3.90 -19.39
C GLY A 47 -19.46 5.10 -20.13
N GLU A 48 -20.04 5.48 -21.26
CA GLU A 48 -19.59 6.61 -22.08
C GLU A 48 -19.76 7.95 -21.36
N ARG A 49 -20.85 8.13 -20.61
CA ARG A 49 -21.13 9.34 -19.81
C ARG A 49 -19.99 9.69 -18.84
N TYR A 50 -19.26 8.70 -18.35
CA TYR A 50 -18.11 8.95 -17.48
C TYR A 50 -16.95 9.63 -18.21
N LYS A 51 -16.77 9.39 -19.51
CA LYS A 51 -15.74 10.07 -20.33
C LYS A 51 -16.05 11.56 -20.50
N GLU A 52 -17.34 11.89 -20.63
CA GLU A 52 -17.83 13.26 -20.79
C GLU A 52 -17.68 14.10 -19.51
N MET A 53 -17.53 13.43 -18.35
CA MET A 53 -17.32 14.12 -17.07
C MET A 53 -15.95 14.81 -17.02
N GLY A 54 -15.92 15.98 -16.36
CA GLY A 54 -14.66 16.62 -15.98
C GLY A 54 -13.76 15.69 -15.15
N LEU A 55 -12.44 15.86 -15.26
CA LEU A 55 -11.46 14.96 -14.63
C LEU A 55 -11.67 14.80 -13.11
N LEU A 56 -11.95 15.90 -12.39
CA LEU A 56 -12.20 15.84 -10.95
C LEU A 56 -13.45 15.01 -10.62
N TRP A 57 -14.49 15.11 -11.44
CA TRP A 57 -15.70 14.32 -11.29
C TRP A 57 -15.47 12.84 -11.61
N ARG A 58 -14.63 12.53 -12.59
CA ARG A 58 -14.19 11.15 -12.85
C ARG A 58 -13.46 10.56 -11.65
N ILE A 59 -12.48 11.30 -11.11
CA ILE A 59 -11.71 10.88 -9.93
C ILE A 59 -12.65 10.70 -8.72
N PHE A 60 -13.62 11.60 -8.53
CA PHE A 60 -14.60 11.47 -7.46
C PHE A 60 -15.47 10.21 -7.62
N HIS A 61 -16.02 9.94 -8.81
CA HIS A 61 -16.80 8.71 -9.03
C HIS A 61 -15.95 7.45 -8.83
N LEU A 62 -14.69 7.46 -9.25
CA LEU A 62 -13.77 6.35 -9.00
C LEU A 62 -13.50 6.15 -7.50
N HIS A 63 -13.35 7.25 -6.75
CA HIS A 63 -13.26 7.21 -5.30
C HIS A 63 -14.53 6.63 -4.66
N MET A 64 -15.69 7.09 -5.10
CA MET A 64 -16.98 6.64 -4.59
C MET A 64 -17.26 5.17 -4.92
N LEU A 65 -16.92 4.70 -6.12
CA LEU A 65 -16.98 3.27 -6.48
C LEU A 65 -16.18 2.43 -5.47
N SER A 66 -14.94 2.85 -5.19
CA SER A 66 -14.09 2.15 -4.23
C SER A 66 -14.67 2.22 -2.82
N PHE A 67 -15.13 3.39 -2.37
CA PHE A 67 -15.73 3.60 -1.05
C PHE A 67 -17.00 2.77 -0.84
N VAL A 68 -17.95 2.84 -1.75
CA VAL A 68 -19.20 2.06 -1.71
C VAL A 68 -18.89 0.56 -1.74
N THR A 69 -17.95 0.13 -2.58
CA THR A 69 -17.52 -1.28 -2.58
C THR A 69 -16.95 -1.72 -1.22
N ARG A 70 -16.20 -0.85 -0.53
CA ARG A 70 -15.71 -1.13 0.83
C ARG A 70 -16.82 -1.23 1.87
N MET A 71 -17.90 -0.45 1.75
CA MET A 71 -19.03 -0.50 2.69
C MET A 71 -19.61 -1.91 2.84
N LYS A 72 -19.73 -2.66 1.73
CA LYS A 72 -20.13 -4.08 1.75
C LYS A 72 -19.24 -4.91 2.70
N TYR A 73 -17.93 -4.72 2.62
CA TYR A 73 -16.96 -5.40 3.48
C TYR A 73 -17.01 -4.86 4.92
N TYR A 74 -17.24 -3.57 5.12
CA TYR A 74 -17.42 -2.99 6.46
C TYR A 74 -18.61 -3.61 7.16
N GLY A 75 -19.72 -3.81 6.44
CA GLY A 75 -20.89 -4.53 6.91
C GLY A 75 -20.56 -5.97 7.29
N ALA A 76 -20.10 -6.76 6.33
CA ALA A 76 -19.84 -8.19 6.53
C ALA A 76 -18.85 -8.47 7.67
N TRP A 77 -17.74 -7.72 7.72
CA TRP A 77 -16.73 -7.91 8.76
C TRP A 77 -17.17 -7.40 10.14
N SER A 78 -17.98 -6.34 10.22
CA SER A 78 -18.53 -5.87 11.51
C SER A 78 -19.56 -6.85 12.06
N LEU A 79 -20.41 -7.43 11.20
CA LEU A 79 -21.36 -8.49 11.59
C LEU A 79 -20.63 -9.73 12.10
N THR A 80 -19.60 -10.17 11.37
CA THR A 80 -18.74 -11.31 11.76
C THR A 80 -18.08 -11.05 13.11
N ASP A 81 -17.51 -9.85 13.31
CA ASP A 81 -16.89 -9.45 14.57
C ASP A 81 -17.92 -9.39 15.73
N GLY A 82 -19.15 -8.95 15.44
CA GLY A 82 -20.29 -9.04 16.36
C GLY A 82 -20.58 -10.48 16.80
N ALA A 83 -20.64 -11.43 15.85
CA ALA A 83 -20.84 -12.85 16.14
C ALA A 83 -19.67 -13.48 16.95
N CYS A 84 -18.42 -13.15 16.60
CA CYS A 84 -17.24 -13.56 17.34
C CYS A 84 -17.21 -12.98 18.77
N THR A 85 -17.69 -11.74 18.93
CA THR A 85 -17.84 -11.08 20.24
C THR A 85 -18.90 -11.80 21.06
N LEU A 86 -20.08 -12.05 20.49
CA LEU A 86 -21.19 -12.70 21.17
C LEU A 86 -20.81 -14.09 21.68
N SER A 87 -20.14 -14.89 20.85
CA SER A 87 -19.64 -16.23 21.18
C SER A 87 -18.42 -16.23 22.13
N GLY A 88 -17.88 -15.06 22.49
CA GLY A 88 -16.80 -14.91 23.45
C GLY A 88 -15.38 -15.10 22.88
N ILE A 89 -15.23 -15.57 21.64
CA ILE A 89 -13.92 -15.81 21.01
C ILE A 89 -13.20 -14.50 20.62
N GLY A 90 -13.93 -13.39 20.49
CA GLY A 90 -13.39 -12.05 20.26
C GLY A 90 -12.70 -11.43 21.50
N TYR A 91 -12.82 -12.04 22.69
CA TYR A 91 -12.27 -11.46 23.91
C TYR A 91 -10.73 -11.54 23.95
N LYS A 92 -10.09 -10.37 24.09
CA LYS A 92 -8.62 -10.21 24.15
C LYS A 92 -8.10 -10.03 25.59
N GLY A 93 -8.96 -9.72 26.54
CA GLY A 93 -8.60 -9.34 27.91
C GLY A 93 -9.11 -7.95 28.26
N LEU A 94 -8.61 -7.38 29.34
CA LEU A 94 -8.91 -5.99 29.72
C LEU A 94 -7.92 -5.04 29.06
N ASP A 95 -8.44 -3.90 28.60
CA ASP A 95 -7.61 -2.82 28.09
C ASP A 95 -6.78 -2.21 29.25
N PRO A 96 -5.43 -2.14 29.14
CA PRO A 96 -4.57 -1.65 30.21
C PRO A 96 -4.79 -0.19 30.61
N LYS A 97 -5.37 0.64 29.73
CA LYS A 97 -5.61 2.06 29.98
C LYS A 97 -6.98 2.33 30.55
N THR A 98 -8.00 1.64 30.04
CA THR A 98 -9.40 1.92 30.40
C THR A 98 -9.97 0.91 31.39
N GLY A 99 -9.31 -0.23 31.61
CA GLY A 99 -9.81 -1.33 32.41
C GLY A 99 -11.04 -2.06 31.82
N LYS A 100 -11.51 -1.64 30.64
CA LYS A 100 -12.71 -2.21 30.00
C LYS A 100 -12.38 -3.49 29.22
N PRO A 101 -13.36 -4.39 29.03
CA PRO A 101 -13.23 -5.54 28.15
C PRO A 101 -12.83 -5.14 26.72
N ASN A 102 -11.75 -5.73 26.21
CA ASN A 102 -11.29 -5.55 24.84
C ASN A 102 -11.77 -6.73 23.97
N TRP A 103 -12.52 -6.40 22.93
CA TRP A 103 -13.13 -7.35 21.99
C TRP A 103 -12.45 -7.39 20.62
N ASP A 104 -11.27 -6.79 20.50
CA ASP A 104 -10.56 -6.62 19.22
C ASP A 104 -9.63 -7.81 18.91
N ARG A 105 -9.88 -9.01 19.46
CA ARG A 105 -9.00 -10.16 19.22
C ARG A 105 -9.06 -10.63 17.77
N LEU A 106 -10.26 -10.62 17.19
CA LEU A 106 -10.54 -11.17 15.86
C LEU A 106 -11.02 -10.10 14.87
N ILE A 107 -10.94 -8.82 15.25
CA ILE A 107 -11.35 -7.70 14.39
C ILE A 107 -10.56 -7.76 13.08
N ASN A 108 -11.29 -7.77 11.96
CA ASN A 108 -10.65 -7.82 10.64
C ASN A 108 -10.60 -6.46 9.94
N ILE A 109 -11.43 -5.51 10.38
CA ILE A 109 -11.57 -4.19 9.75
C ILE A 109 -11.79 -3.10 10.79
N ARG A 110 -11.23 -1.91 10.56
CA ARG A 110 -11.58 -0.69 11.29
C ARG A 110 -11.97 0.39 10.27
N PRO A 111 -13.26 0.57 9.95
CA PRO A 111 -13.71 1.45 8.86
C PRO A 111 -13.13 2.86 8.96
N MET A 112 -13.26 3.51 10.11
CA MET A 112 -12.70 4.85 10.33
C MET A 112 -11.17 4.89 10.24
N GLY A 113 -10.50 3.81 10.64
CA GLY A 113 -9.05 3.70 10.50
C GLY A 113 -8.60 3.61 9.04
N VAL A 114 -9.44 3.06 8.16
CA VAL A 114 -9.22 3.04 6.70
C VAL A 114 -9.56 4.40 6.11
N GLU A 115 -10.77 4.91 6.36
CA GLU A 115 -11.26 6.13 5.69
C GLU A 115 -10.53 7.41 6.09
N PHE A 116 -9.90 7.43 7.28
CA PHE A 116 -9.07 8.55 7.74
C PHE A 116 -7.57 8.26 7.70
N ALA A 117 -7.15 7.22 6.97
CA ALA A 117 -5.74 6.90 6.84
C ALA A 117 -4.98 7.98 6.04
N GLN A 118 -3.85 8.43 6.61
CA GLN A 118 -2.98 9.45 6.00
C GLN A 118 -1.77 8.84 5.27
N ASN A 119 -1.70 7.51 5.18
CA ASN A 119 -0.64 6.78 4.51
C ASN A 119 -1.04 5.33 4.30
N SER A 120 -0.35 4.65 3.37
CA SER A 120 -0.57 3.25 3.03
C SER A 120 -0.46 2.29 4.21
N HIS A 121 0.50 2.50 5.12
CA HIS A 121 0.69 1.64 6.30
C HIS A 121 -0.54 1.69 7.22
N ALA A 122 -1.07 2.88 7.49
CA ALA A 122 -2.30 3.06 8.27
C ALA A 122 -3.54 2.52 7.54
N TYR A 123 -3.65 2.76 6.23
CA TYR A 123 -4.80 2.31 5.43
C TYR A 123 -4.90 0.79 5.45
N LEU A 124 -3.83 0.12 5.04
CA LEU A 124 -3.77 -1.33 4.98
C LEU A 124 -3.75 -1.94 6.40
N GLY A 125 -3.28 -1.21 7.42
CA GLY A 125 -3.20 -1.70 8.81
C GLY A 125 -4.56 -1.78 9.49
N ASN A 126 -5.57 -1.11 8.91
CA ASN A 126 -6.96 -1.17 9.33
C ASN A 126 -7.83 -1.99 8.36
N TRP A 127 -7.27 -2.46 7.24
CA TRP A 127 -7.94 -3.27 6.23
C TRP A 127 -7.48 -4.72 6.26
N ASN A 128 -8.41 -5.67 6.38
CA ASN A 128 -8.11 -7.10 6.35
C ASN A 128 -6.98 -7.51 7.31
N MET A 129 -7.12 -7.12 8.58
CA MET A 129 -6.10 -7.19 9.61
C MET A 129 -5.61 -8.62 9.87
N ASN A 130 -6.50 -9.60 9.89
CA ASN A 130 -6.13 -10.99 10.13
C ASN A 130 -5.36 -11.58 8.94
N THR A 131 -5.75 -11.26 7.70
CA THR A 131 -4.98 -11.67 6.50
C THR A 131 -3.60 -11.01 6.48
N ASN A 132 -3.50 -9.74 6.89
CA ASN A 132 -2.19 -9.08 7.07
C ASN A 132 -1.30 -9.83 8.07
N HIS A 133 -1.85 -10.26 9.21
CA HIS A 133 -1.13 -11.06 10.19
C HIS A 133 -0.72 -12.43 9.63
N TRP A 134 -1.61 -13.08 8.87
CA TRP A 134 -1.32 -14.35 8.21
C TRP A 134 -0.19 -14.19 7.19
N LEU A 135 -0.29 -13.25 6.26
CA LEU A 135 0.74 -12.96 5.26
C LEU A 135 2.09 -12.62 5.91
N ARG A 136 2.09 -11.84 7.00
CA ARG A 136 3.31 -11.54 7.74
C ARG A 136 3.97 -12.80 8.29
N ASN A 137 3.21 -13.60 9.04
CA ASN A 137 3.75 -14.70 9.84
C ASN A 137 4.04 -15.97 9.02
N TYR A 138 3.31 -16.16 7.92
CA TYR A 138 3.38 -17.39 7.12
C TYR A 138 4.00 -17.20 5.74
N MET A 139 4.07 -15.98 5.21
CA MET A 139 4.77 -15.72 3.96
C MET A 139 6.01 -14.87 4.21
N TYR A 140 5.83 -13.60 4.53
CA TYR A 140 6.90 -12.60 4.64
C TYR A 140 8.08 -13.00 5.54
N LEU A 141 7.81 -13.41 6.78
CA LEU A 141 8.87 -13.84 7.71
C LEU A 141 9.47 -15.19 7.33
N ARG A 142 8.73 -16.05 6.64
CA ARG A 142 9.17 -17.42 6.30
C ARG A 142 10.01 -17.50 5.03
N VAL A 143 9.74 -16.62 4.05
CA VAL A 143 10.56 -16.51 2.84
C VAL A 143 11.88 -15.79 3.08
N THR A 144 12.03 -15.16 4.24
CA THR A 144 13.28 -14.52 4.64
C THR A 144 14.25 -15.58 5.16
N PRO A 145 15.47 -15.70 4.59
CA PRO A 145 16.46 -16.65 5.08
C PRO A 145 16.81 -16.42 6.55
N LYS A 146 17.06 -17.51 7.29
CA LYS A 146 17.45 -17.44 8.72
C LYS A 146 18.67 -16.52 8.90
N GLY A 147 18.60 -15.62 9.87
CA GLY A 147 19.67 -14.66 10.17
C GLY A 147 19.73 -13.43 9.26
N LYS A 148 18.85 -13.32 8.25
CA LYS A 148 18.74 -12.12 7.40
C LYS A 148 17.50 -11.31 7.79
N LYS A 149 17.59 -9.99 7.63
CA LYS A 149 16.40 -9.13 7.69
C LYS A 149 15.58 -9.33 6.41
N PRO A 150 14.24 -9.34 6.48
CA PRO A 150 13.43 -9.36 5.29
C PRO A 150 13.69 -8.11 4.45
N GLY A 151 13.70 -8.27 3.13
CA GLY A 151 13.89 -7.18 2.18
C GLY A 151 12.84 -7.18 1.07
N PHE A 152 13.17 -6.52 -0.04
CA PHE A 152 12.25 -6.33 -1.16
C PHE A 152 11.70 -7.65 -1.73
N ARG A 153 12.54 -8.68 -1.89
CA ARG A 153 12.11 -10.01 -2.37
C ARG A 153 11.03 -10.65 -1.49
N ALA A 154 11.17 -10.52 -0.17
CA ALA A 154 10.19 -11.04 0.79
C ALA A 154 8.86 -10.28 0.70
N SER A 155 8.93 -8.96 0.54
CA SER A 155 7.76 -8.11 0.28
C SER A 155 7.06 -8.53 -1.01
N MET A 156 7.79 -8.67 -2.11
CA MET A 156 7.24 -9.05 -3.42
C MET A 156 6.59 -10.43 -3.40
N ALA A 157 7.25 -11.43 -2.80
CA ALA A 157 6.68 -12.76 -2.61
C ALA A 157 5.37 -12.71 -1.82
N THR A 158 5.29 -11.83 -0.82
CA THR A 158 4.07 -11.61 -0.02
C THR A 158 2.94 -10.98 -0.85
N PHE A 159 3.24 -9.96 -1.66
CA PHE A 159 2.25 -9.34 -2.56
C PHE A 159 1.76 -10.29 -3.64
N VAL A 160 2.65 -11.06 -4.27
CA VAL A 160 2.29 -12.06 -5.28
C VAL A 160 1.44 -13.16 -4.67
N THR A 161 1.79 -13.66 -3.48
CA THR A 161 0.97 -14.63 -2.74
C THR A 161 -0.41 -14.07 -2.45
N SER A 162 -0.49 -12.80 -2.01
CA SER A 162 -1.77 -12.14 -1.78
C SER A 162 -2.60 -12.04 -3.06
N ALA A 163 -2.00 -11.65 -4.20
CA ALA A 163 -2.68 -11.57 -5.48
C ALA A 163 -3.24 -12.93 -5.91
N PHE A 164 -2.40 -13.96 -5.84
CA PHE A 164 -2.78 -15.33 -6.17
C PHE A 164 -3.92 -15.85 -5.27
N TRP A 165 -3.87 -15.56 -3.97
CA TRP A 165 -4.93 -15.92 -3.03
C TRP A 165 -6.28 -15.29 -3.38
N HIS A 166 -6.30 -14.11 -4.00
CA HIS A 166 -7.51 -13.48 -4.50
C HIS A 166 -8.03 -14.07 -5.82
N GLY A 167 -7.13 -14.63 -6.64
CA GLY A 167 -7.47 -15.40 -7.83
C GLY A 167 -6.54 -15.13 -9.02
N PHE A 168 -6.87 -15.73 -10.16
CA PHE A 168 -6.05 -15.70 -11.38
C PHE A 168 -6.35 -14.52 -12.31
N TYR A 169 -7.35 -13.70 -11.98
CA TYR A 169 -7.71 -12.56 -12.82
C TYR A 169 -6.59 -11.50 -12.81
N PRO A 170 -6.18 -10.98 -13.99
CA PRO A 170 -5.07 -10.03 -14.10
C PRO A 170 -5.24 -8.76 -13.25
N GLY A 171 -6.47 -8.28 -13.04
CA GLY A 171 -6.75 -7.08 -12.24
C GLY A 171 -6.23 -7.18 -10.79
N TYR A 172 -6.22 -8.37 -10.20
CA TYR A 172 -5.62 -8.56 -8.86
C TYR A 172 -4.13 -8.28 -8.88
N TYR A 173 -3.40 -8.81 -9.87
CA TYR A 173 -1.96 -8.59 -10.01
C TYR A 173 -1.64 -7.11 -10.26
N LEU A 174 -2.42 -6.41 -11.09
CA LEU A 174 -2.28 -4.96 -11.29
C LEU A 174 -2.40 -4.19 -9.97
N THR A 175 -3.40 -4.53 -9.15
CA THR A 175 -3.62 -3.91 -7.84
C THR A 175 -2.43 -4.13 -6.91
N PHE A 176 -2.00 -5.39 -6.73
CA PHE A 176 -0.96 -5.72 -5.76
C PHE A 176 0.43 -5.24 -6.16
N VAL A 177 0.76 -5.29 -7.45
CA VAL A 177 2.01 -4.72 -7.97
C VAL A 177 2.04 -3.22 -7.72
N LEU A 178 0.99 -2.48 -8.10
CA LEU A 178 0.93 -1.03 -7.87
C LEU A 178 0.95 -0.68 -6.38
N ALA A 179 0.24 -1.44 -5.54
CA ALA A 179 0.22 -1.26 -4.08
C ALA A 179 1.62 -1.44 -3.45
N SER A 180 2.47 -2.31 -4.01
CA SER A 180 3.85 -2.49 -3.54
C SER A 180 4.70 -1.22 -3.77
N PHE A 181 4.61 -0.62 -4.96
CA PHE A 181 5.31 0.64 -5.27
C PHE A 181 4.76 1.81 -4.45
N ILE A 182 3.43 1.91 -4.31
CA ILE A 182 2.79 2.93 -3.46
C ILE A 182 3.30 2.84 -2.03
N GLN A 183 3.39 1.63 -1.46
CA GLN A 183 3.88 1.45 -0.09
C GLN A 183 5.32 1.91 0.08
N ASN A 184 6.19 1.55 -0.86
CA ASN A 184 7.57 1.99 -0.85
C ASN A 184 7.70 3.52 -0.92
N VAL A 185 7.00 4.17 -1.85
CA VAL A 185 7.01 5.62 -2.01
C VAL A 185 6.43 6.32 -0.77
N ALA A 186 5.28 5.86 -0.26
CA ALA A 186 4.61 6.47 0.88
C ALA A 186 5.45 6.36 2.17
N LYS A 187 6.11 5.23 2.40
CA LYS A 187 7.02 5.01 3.55
C LYS A 187 8.19 5.99 3.52
N ASN A 188 8.87 6.11 2.37
CA ASN A 188 9.99 7.04 2.20
C ASN A 188 9.55 8.50 2.30
N SER A 189 8.48 8.87 1.60
CA SER A 189 7.93 10.22 1.62
C SER A 189 7.52 10.65 3.02
N ARG A 190 6.86 9.78 3.79
CA ARG A 190 6.47 10.09 5.18
C ARG A 190 7.67 10.25 6.10
N ARG A 191 8.76 9.50 5.90
CA ARG A 191 10.00 9.68 6.67
C ARG A 191 10.69 11.01 6.36
N LEU A 192 10.71 11.41 5.10
CA LEU A 192 11.43 12.60 4.63
C LEU A 192 10.64 13.89 4.83
N LEU A 193 9.32 13.86 4.64
CA LEU A 193 8.48 15.06 4.65
C LEU A 193 7.87 15.37 6.02
N ARG A 194 7.45 14.35 6.78
CA ARG A 194 6.80 14.55 8.09
C ARG A 194 7.63 15.37 9.09
N PRO A 195 8.97 15.24 9.17
CA PRO A 195 9.77 16.03 10.13
C PRO A 195 9.56 17.55 10.01
N PHE A 196 9.35 18.09 8.80
CA PHE A 196 9.14 19.53 8.59
C PHE A 196 7.85 20.07 9.21
N PHE A 197 6.91 19.19 9.57
CA PHE A 197 5.63 19.54 10.19
C PHE A 197 5.62 19.28 11.70
N LEU A 198 6.77 18.93 12.27
CA LEU A 198 6.96 18.70 13.69
C LEU A 198 8.06 19.63 14.22
N THR A 199 8.00 19.93 15.51
CA THR A 199 9.12 20.54 16.23
C THR A 199 10.23 19.50 16.42
N PRO A 200 11.48 19.91 16.75
CA PRO A 200 12.56 19.00 17.12
C PRO A 200 12.21 18.06 18.31
N ASN A 201 11.22 18.44 19.11
CA ASN A 201 10.68 17.65 20.21
C ASN A 201 9.50 16.74 19.80
N GLY A 202 9.19 16.66 18.52
CA GLY A 202 8.14 15.81 17.97
C GLY A 202 6.72 16.34 18.18
N LYS A 203 6.55 17.57 18.70
CA LYS A 203 5.23 18.20 18.84
C LYS A 203 4.74 18.70 17.47
N PRO A 204 3.43 18.62 17.19
CA PRO A 204 2.88 19.06 15.91
C PRO A 204 2.99 20.58 15.74
N LEU A 205 3.47 21.05 14.57
CA LEU A 205 3.40 22.46 14.18
C LEU A 205 1.98 22.81 13.69
N PRO A 206 1.54 24.08 13.73
CA PRO A 206 0.23 24.48 13.21
C PRO A 206 0.01 24.09 11.74
N ARG A 207 1.08 24.10 10.93
CA ARG A 207 1.05 23.69 9.52
C ARG A 207 0.81 22.19 9.31
N LYS A 208 0.96 21.37 10.35
CA LYS A 208 0.74 19.91 10.28
C LYS A 208 -0.68 19.56 9.84
N ARG A 209 -1.69 20.37 10.20
CA ARG A 209 -3.08 20.13 9.78
C ARG A 209 -3.23 20.05 8.25
N TYR A 210 -2.51 20.90 7.52
CA TYR A 210 -2.53 20.90 6.06
C TYR A 210 -1.81 19.69 5.49
N TYR A 211 -0.68 19.29 6.09
CA TYR A 211 0.02 18.06 5.73
C TYR A 211 -0.87 16.82 5.97
N ASP A 212 -1.56 16.77 7.11
CA ASP A 212 -2.47 15.67 7.45
C ASP A 212 -3.64 15.58 6.48
N LEU A 213 -4.27 16.72 6.15
CA LEU A 213 -5.37 16.79 5.16
C LEU A 213 -4.89 16.38 3.76
N ALA A 214 -3.76 16.91 3.31
CA ALA A 214 -3.20 16.59 2.00
C ALA A 214 -2.80 15.11 1.90
N THR A 215 -2.12 14.57 2.91
CA THR A 215 -1.70 13.16 2.91
C THR A 215 -2.88 12.19 3.06
N TRP A 216 -3.93 12.58 3.79
CA TRP A 216 -5.21 11.87 3.78
C TRP A 216 -5.82 11.82 2.38
N LEU A 217 -6.03 12.98 1.75
CA LEU A 217 -6.64 13.04 0.42
C LEU A 217 -5.83 12.25 -0.62
N ILE A 218 -4.51 12.42 -0.65
CA ILE A 218 -3.62 11.66 -1.54
C ILE A 218 -3.74 10.16 -1.30
N THR A 219 -3.75 9.72 -0.03
CA THR A 219 -3.88 8.30 0.32
C THR A 219 -5.21 7.73 -0.18
N GLN A 220 -6.32 8.42 0.09
CA GLN A 220 -7.66 7.96 -0.31
C GLN A 220 -7.80 7.85 -1.83
N LEU A 221 -7.34 8.87 -2.58
CA LEU A 221 -7.41 8.86 -4.04
C LEU A 221 -6.49 7.79 -4.64
N THR A 222 -5.26 7.68 -4.13
CA THR A 222 -4.28 6.67 -4.57
C THR A 222 -4.80 5.26 -4.36
N PHE A 223 -5.36 4.93 -3.18
CA PHE A 223 -5.92 3.60 -2.94
C PHE A 223 -7.21 3.35 -3.73
N SER A 224 -7.99 4.38 -4.03
CA SER A 224 -9.18 4.22 -4.88
C SER A 224 -8.81 3.87 -6.31
N PHE A 225 -7.81 4.55 -6.88
CA PHE A 225 -7.25 4.17 -8.17
C PHE A 225 -6.62 2.77 -8.13
N CYS A 226 -5.79 2.52 -7.13
CA CYS A 226 -5.03 1.27 -7.00
C CYS A 226 -5.93 0.05 -6.90
N THR A 227 -7.08 0.17 -6.23
CA THR A 227 -8.04 -0.93 -6.02
C THR A 227 -9.07 -1.06 -7.14
N ALA A 228 -9.13 -0.14 -8.10
CA ALA A 228 -10.07 -0.25 -9.21
C ALA A 228 -9.96 -1.57 -9.99
N PRO A 229 -8.75 -2.09 -10.33
CA PRO A 229 -8.58 -3.40 -10.96
C PRO A 229 -8.99 -4.58 -10.08
N PHE A 230 -9.02 -4.40 -8.76
CA PHE A 230 -9.51 -5.42 -7.83
C PHE A 230 -11.05 -5.54 -7.91
N ILE A 231 -11.72 -4.43 -8.19
CA ILE A 231 -13.19 -4.36 -8.36
C ILE A 231 -13.58 -4.78 -9.78
N LEU A 232 -12.74 -4.43 -10.77
CA LEU A 232 -12.89 -4.69 -12.20
C LEU A 232 -11.81 -5.69 -12.65
N PRO A 233 -11.95 -6.99 -12.36
CA PRO A 233 -10.86 -7.96 -12.46
C PRO A 233 -10.33 -8.20 -13.89
N SER A 234 -11.11 -7.83 -14.92
CA SER A 234 -10.67 -7.87 -16.32
C SER A 234 -9.55 -6.87 -16.57
N ILE A 235 -8.51 -7.30 -17.30
CA ILE A 235 -7.39 -6.43 -17.69
C ILE A 235 -7.86 -5.26 -18.56
N HIS A 236 -8.82 -5.52 -19.45
CA HIS A 236 -9.37 -4.50 -20.34
C HIS A 236 -10.06 -3.40 -19.54
N ASP A 237 -10.99 -3.76 -18.67
CA ASP A 237 -11.79 -2.80 -17.89
C ASP A 237 -10.93 -2.06 -16.87
N SER A 238 -9.96 -2.75 -16.27
CA SER A 238 -8.94 -2.16 -15.41
C SER A 238 -8.18 -1.03 -16.12
N LEU A 239 -7.61 -1.33 -17.29
CA LEU A 239 -6.82 -0.36 -18.06
C LEU A 239 -7.68 0.76 -18.63
N LEU A 240 -8.92 0.45 -19.03
CA LEU A 240 -9.89 1.43 -19.50
C LEU A 240 -10.23 2.46 -18.41
N VAL A 241 -10.55 2.02 -17.19
CA VAL A 241 -10.85 2.94 -16.09
C VAL A 241 -9.62 3.75 -15.68
N TRP A 242 -8.44 3.13 -15.66
CA TRP A 242 -7.19 3.84 -15.39
C TRP A 242 -6.85 4.90 -16.45
N SER A 243 -7.06 4.59 -17.73
CA SER A 243 -6.81 5.54 -18.83
C SER A 243 -7.78 6.71 -18.82
N ARG A 244 -9.04 6.47 -18.43
CA ARG A 244 -10.06 7.51 -18.25
C ARG A 244 -9.72 8.50 -17.14
N VAL A 245 -8.76 8.23 -16.26
CA VAL A 245 -8.21 9.21 -15.31
C VAL A 245 -6.72 9.47 -15.53
N TYR A 246 -6.26 9.24 -16.77
CA TYR A 246 -4.90 9.55 -17.25
C TYR A 246 -3.78 8.89 -16.45
N PHE A 247 -4.04 7.71 -15.86
CA PHE A 247 -3.03 6.97 -15.08
C PHE A 247 -2.34 7.81 -13.99
N TYR A 248 -3.05 8.79 -13.39
CA TYR A 248 -2.42 9.77 -12.50
C TYR A 248 -1.63 9.13 -11.33
N CYS A 249 -2.10 7.98 -10.84
CA CYS A 249 -1.47 7.30 -9.72
C CYS A 249 -0.14 6.61 -10.13
N PRO A 250 -0.07 5.73 -11.14
CA PRO A 250 1.19 5.21 -11.67
C PRO A 250 2.19 6.31 -12.05
N VAL A 251 1.72 7.39 -12.71
CA VAL A 251 2.56 8.54 -13.07
C VAL A 251 3.11 9.20 -11.81
N GLY A 252 2.27 9.50 -10.82
CA GLY A 252 2.70 10.08 -9.54
C GLY A 252 3.70 9.20 -8.79
N VAL A 253 3.44 7.88 -8.73
CA VAL A 253 4.33 6.90 -8.12
C VAL A 253 5.68 6.85 -8.84
N ALA A 254 5.69 6.87 -10.18
CA ALA A 254 6.91 6.89 -10.98
C ALA A 254 7.72 8.17 -10.71
N LEU A 255 7.08 9.35 -10.75
CA LEU A 255 7.74 10.63 -10.46
C LEU A 255 8.35 10.65 -9.05
N CYS A 256 7.61 10.18 -8.04
CA CYS A 256 8.12 10.10 -6.68
C CYS A 256 9.28 9.09 -6.56
N SER A 257 9.19 7.95 -7.25
CA SER A 257 10.25 6.93 -7.24
C SER A 257 11.52 7.46 -7.91
N LEU A 258 11.40 8.17 -9.04
CA LEU A 258 12.51 8.83 -9.71
C LEU A 258 13.17 9.89 -8.83
N PHE A 259 12.37 10.71 -8.14
CA PHE A 259 12.90 11.67 -7.17
C PHE A 259 13.67 10.97 -6.04
N LEU A 260 13.15 9.86 -5.52
CA LEU A 260 13.81 9.07 -4.47
C LEU A 260 15.08 8.35 -4.94
N ALA A 261 15.18 8.02 -6.23
CA ALA A 261 16.39 7.46 -6.85
C ALA A 261 17.44 8.54 -7.19
N SER A 262 17.04 9.81 -7.24
CA SER A 262 17.94 10.93 -7.53
C SER A 262 18.72 11.41 -6.30
N PRO A 263 19.77 12.24 -6.49
CA PRO A 263 20.43 12.97 -5.40
C PRO A 263 19.47 13.82 -4.54
N GLY A 264 18.25 14.10 -5.03
CA GLY A 264 17.18 14.75 -4.28
C GLY A 264 16.84 14.04 -2.96
N LYS A 265 16.91 12.70 -2.89
CA LYS A 265 16.73 11.94 -1.64
C LYS A 265 17.78 12.33 -0.60
N ALA A 266 19.05 12.42 -0.98
CA ALA A 266 20.14 12.79 -0.08
C ALA A 266 20.00 14.23 0.39
N TRP A 267 19.67 15.14 -0.53
CA TRP A 267 19.38 16.55 -0.21
C TRP A 267 18.22 16.69 0.80
N LEU A 268 17.10 16.02 0.55
CA LEU A 268 15.92 16.08 1.43
C LEU A 268 16.22 15.43 2.78
N THR A 269 17.00 14.35 2.81
CA THR A 269 17.46 13.72 4.05
C THR A 269 18.33 14.67 4.87
N LYS A 270 19.27 15.39 4.24
CA LYS A 270 20.11 16.39 4.92
C LYS A 270 19.27 17.50 5.53
N LYS A 271 18.30 18.04 4.78
CA LYS A 271 17.36 19.05 5.29
C LYS A 271 16.48 18.54 6.43
N ALA A 272 15.94 17.33 6.32
CA ALA A 272 15.11 16.74 7.36
C ALA A 272 15.90 16.50 8.66
N LYS A 273 17.17 16.07 8.55
CA LYS A 273 18.07 15.94 9.71
C LYS A 273 18.42 17.28 10.33
N ALA A 274 18.73 18.29 9.52
CA ALA A 274 19.00 19.64 10.01
C ALA A 274 17.80 20.22 10.79
N HIS A 275 16.59 20.03 10.26
CA HIS A 275 15.35 20.47 10.92
C HIS A 275 15.04 19.71 12.21
N ALA A 276 15.37 18.42 12.28
CA ALA A 276 15.12 17.60 13.46
C ALA A 276 16.10 17.87 14.63
N GLY A 277 17.19 18.60 14.38
CA GLY A 277 18.29 18.79 15.33
C GLY A 277 19.12 17.51 15.53
N ALA A 278 20.36 17.66 16.01
CA ALA A 278 21.24 16.55 16.35
C ALA A 278 20.74 15.84 17.63
N LYS A 279 19.68 15.03 17.52
CA LYS A 279 19.36 14.05 18.58
C LYS A 279 20.20 12.79 18.37
N PRO A 280 20.71 12.18 19.46
CA PRO A 280 21.24 10.83 19.40
C PRO A 280 20.19 9.92 18.80
N GLN A 281 20.58 9.05 17.87
CA GLN A 281 19.73 7.95 17.44
C GLN A 281 19.28 7.20 18.69
N LEU A 282 18.02 7.37 19.10
CA LEU A 282 17.37 6.41 19.97
C LEU A 282 17.45 5.07 19.24
N GLY A 283 18.35 4.21 19.71
CA GLY A 283 18.49 2.84 19.22
C GLY A 283 17.13 2.18 19.33
N ARG A 284 16.49 1.94 18.18
CA ARG A 284 15.25 1.16 18.14
C ARG A 284 15.66 -0.27 18.43
N SER A 285 15.35 -0.75 19.63
CA SER A 285 15.39 -2.17 19.95
C SER A 285 14.39 -2.92 19.04
N ASP A 286 14.82 -4.04 18.47
CA ASP A 286 14.03 -4.97 17.64
C ASP A 286 12.69 -5.35 18.30
N SER A 287 12.61 -5.29 19.62
CA SER A 287 11.38 -5.53 20.40
C SER A 287 10.28 -4.49 20.15
N THR A 288 10.63 -3.24 19.84
CA THR A 288 9.66 -2.17 19.53
C THR A 288 9.09 -2.31 18.10
N GLU A 289 9.83 -3.01 17.24
CA GLU A 289 9.44 -3.29 15.86
C GLU A 289 8.35 -4.38 15.79
N SER A 290 8.39 -5.33 16.73
CA SER A 290 7.33 -6.34 16.91
C SER A 290 5.96 -5.74 17.26
N LEU A 291 5.94 -4.55 17.90
CA LEU A 291 4.73 -3.85 18.33
C LEU A 291 4.12 -2.96 17.25
N ARG A 292 4.90 -2.52 16.25
CA ARG A 292 4.39 -1.77 15.10
C ARG A 292 4.26 -2.72 13.92
N GLY A 293 3.14 -3.44 13.89
CA GLY A 293 2.84 -4.44 12.87
C GLY A 293 3.18 -3.96 11.47
N THR A 294 4.00 -4.74 10.77
CA THR A 294 4.18 -4.57 9.32
C THR A 294 2.86 -4.85 8.65
N THR A 295 2.46 -3.97 7.78
CA THR A 295 1.26 -4.14 7.00
C THR A 295 1.66 -4.69 5.64
N LEU A 296 1.01 -5.78 5.19
CA LEU A 296 1.31 -6.50 3.94
C LEU A 296 2.81 -6.78 3.70
N GLY A 297 3.52 -7.25 4.72
CA GLY A 297 4.91 -7.68 4.54
C GLY A 297 5.89 -6.56 4.18
N VAL A 298 5.60 -5.29 4.50
CA VAL A 298 6.60 -4.21 4.39
C VAL A 298 7.18 -3.94 5.79
N PRO A 299 8.49 -4.16 6.04
CA PRO A 299 9.12 -3.89 7.33
C PRO A 299 9.12 -2.39 7.64
N SER A 300 9.37 -2.01 8.89
CA SER A 300 9.45 -0.59 9.28
C SER A 300 10.77 0.09 8.89
N GLU A 301 11.83 -0.66 8.55
CA GLU A 301 13.13 -0.12 8.16
C GLU A 301 13.20 0.18 6.64
N PRO A 302 13.32 1.46 6.19
CA PRO A 302 13.16 1.83 4.77
C PRO A 302 14.44 1.94 3.94
N GLY A 303 15.57 2.21 4.59
CA GLY A 303 16.79 2.62 3.87
C GLY A 303 17.40 1.46 3.08
N ARG A 304 17.45 0.29 3.70
CA ARG A 304 18.10 -0.87 3.12
C ARG A 304 17.31 -1.45 1.94
N GLU A 305 15.98 -1.51 1.99
CA GLU A 305 15.21 -2.26 0.99
C GLU A 305 15.12 -1.61 -0.41
N PHE A 306 15.04 -0.29 -0.51
CA PHE A 306 15.03 0.40 -1.82
C PHE A 306 16.43 0.48 -2.39
N ASP A 307 17.42 0.75 -1.56
CA ASP A 307 18.82 0.73 -1.99
C ASP A 307 19.19 -0.71 -2.40
N GLU A 308 18.75 -1.73 -1.65
CA GLU A 308 18.83 -3.15 -2.03
C GLU A 308 18.03 -3.47 -3.30
N MET A 309 16.83 -2.92 -3.50
CA MET A 309 16.03 -3.13 -4.72
C MET A 309 16.69 -2.49 -5.93
N VAL A 310 17.15 -1.24 -5.82
CA VAL A 310 17.86 -0.53 -6.88
C VAL A 310 19.19 -1.22 -7.13
N ASP A 311 19.95 -1.59 -6.11
CA ASP A 311 21.19 -2.33 -6.24
C ASP A 311 20.95 -3.70 -6.86
N GLU A 312 19.89 -4.41 -6.49
CA GLU A 312 19.53 -5.70 -7.05
C GLU A 312 19.07 -5.57 -8.51
N ILE A 313 18.24 -4.57 -8.83
CA ILE A 313 17.84 -4.25 -10.22
C ILE A 313 19.08 -3.84 -11.02
N MET A 314 19.97 -3.03 -10.46
CA MET A 314 21.19 -2.57 -11.12
C MET A 314 22.19 -3.72 -11.30
N VAL A 315 22.29 -4.64 -10.34
CA VAL A 315 23.08 -5.87 -10.44
C VAL A 315 22.47 -6.81 -11.48
N GLU A 316 21.16 -6.99 -11.50
CA GLU A 316 20.46 -7.82 -12.48
C GLU A 316 20.52 -7.19 -13.89
N VAL A 317 20.39 -5.87 -14.01
CA VAL A 317 20.59 -5.13 -15.26
C VAL A 317 22.05 -5.21 -15.70
N LYS A 318 23.02 -5.11 -14.79
CA LYS A 318 24.44 -5.32 -15.09
C LYS A 318 24.73 -6.77 -15.49
N LYS A 319 24.08 -7.75 -14.86
CA LYS A 319 24.20 -9.18 -15.17
C LYS A 319 23.56 -9.52 -16.52
N ARG A 320 22.39 -8.94 -16.83
CA ARG A 320 21.74 -9.04 -18.15
C ARG A 320 22.45 -8.25 -19.24
N ARG A 321 23.14 -7.16 -18.89
CA ARG A 321 24.10 -6.45 -19.76
C ARG A 321 25.44 -7.19 -19.86
N GLY A 322 25.72 -8.12 -18.95
CA GLY A 322 26.95 -8.92 -18.86
C GLY A 322 27.00 -10.12 -19.79
N SER A 323 26.58 -9.98 -21.04
CA SER A 323 26.90 -10.91 -22.14
C SER A 323 26.95 -10.24 -23.53
N ARG A 324 26.98 -8.91 -23.60
CA ARG A 324 27.38 -8.17 -24.81
C ARG A 324 28.25 -7.00 -24.39
N ALA A 325 29.57 -7.19 -24.42
CA ALA A 325 30.44 -6.05 -24.66
C ALA A 325 29.96 -5.40 -25.97
N GLY A 326 29.52 -4.15 -25.90
CA GLY A 326 29.28 -3.38 -27.11
C GLY A 326 30.57 -3.32 -27.93
N PRO A 327 30.51 -3.26 -29.27
CA PRO A 327 31.71 -3.12 -30.09
C PRO A 327 32.53 -1.93 -29.59
N GLU A 328 33.85 -2.09 -29.44
CA GLU A 328 34.73 -0.97 -29.12
C GLU A 328 34.49 0.18 -30.11
N GLY A 329 34.61 1.44 -29.66
CA GLY A 329 34.19 2.60 -30.45
C GLY A 329 34.82 2.70 -31.86
N VAL A 330 35.97 2.04 -32.06
CA VAL A 330 36.65 1.91 -33.35
C VAL A 330 35.95 0.91 -34.28
N GLU A 331 35.52 -0.24 -33.74
CA GLU A 331 34.76 -1.29 -34.44
C GLU A 331 33.37 -0.78 -34.87
N LEU A 332 32.72 0.04 -34.01
CA LEU A 332 31.42 0.64 -34.32
C LEU A 332 31.52 1.69 -35.43
N ARG A 333 32.59 2.52 -35.43
CA ARG A 333 32.85 3.49 -36.51
C ARG A 333 33.11 2.79 -37.84
N ARG A 334 33.89 1.71 -37.83
CA ARG A 334 34.19 0.91 -39.04
C ARG A 334 32.94 0.26 -39.63
N ARG A 335 32.03 -0.24 -38.78
CA ARG A 335 30.73 -0.80 -39.22
C ARG A 335 29.80 0.27 -39.77
N VAL A 336 29.75 1.45 -39.15
CA VAL A 336 28.95 2.58 -39.64
C VAL A 336 29.48 3.09 -40.98
N GLU A 337 30.80 3.21 -41.16
CA GLU A 337 31.41 3.59 -42.44
C GLU A 337 31.15 2.54 -43.55
N ALA A 338 31.27 1.25 -43.24
CA ALA A 338 30.99 0.19 -44.21
C ALA A 338 29.51 0.19 -44.65
N THR A 339 28.57 0.35 -43.72
CA THR A 339 27.12 0.42 -44.04
C THR A 339 26.74 1.72 -44.76
N LEU A 340 27.46 2.82 -44.50
CA LEU A 340 27.28 4.06 -45.24
C LEU A 340 27.77 3.90 -46.69
N GLN A 341 28.95 3.31 -46.92
CA GLN A 341 29.48 3.05 -48.27
C GLN A 341 28.61 2.07 -49.08
N GLU A 342 28.05 1.05 -48.43
CA GLU A 342 27.12 0.11 -49.07
C GLU A 342 25.82 0.80 -49.51
N LYS A 343 25.34 1.77 -48.73
CA LYS A 343 24.14 2.57 -49.07
C LYS A 343 24.40 3.68 -50.08
N THR A 344 25.58 4.32 -50.09
CA THR A 344 25.92 5.32 -51.12
C THR A 344 26.40 4.70 -52.42
N GLY A 345 26.96 3.48 -52.41
CA GLY A 345 27.35 2.75 -53.62
C GLY A 345 26.16 2.21 -54.43
N GLY A 346 24.99 2.02 -53.81
CA GLY A 346 23.76 1.56 -54.46
C GLY A 346 22.96 2.65 -55.19
N VAL A 347 23.30 3.94 -55.02
CA VAL A 347 22.52 5.07 -55.60
C VAL A 347 23.08 5.50 -56.97
N GLY A 348 24.17 4.89 -57.45
CA GLY A 348 24.83 5.26 -58.72
C GLY A 348 24.65 4.28 -59.89
N LYS A 349 23.79 3.25 -59.78
CA LYS A 349 23.66 2.20 -60.81
C LYS A 349 22.22 1.92 -61.31
N GLU A 350 21.30 2.86 -61.08
CA GLU A 350 20.02 2.93 -61.80
C GLU A 350 19.82 4.35 -62.33
N LEU A 351 20.56 4.67 -63.39
CA LEU A 351 20.17 5.60 -64.46
C LEU A 351 20.67 5.02 -65.78
#